data_AF-A0A3D5X962-F1
#
_entry.id   AF-A0A3D5X962-F1
#
_cell.length_a   1.000
_cell.length_b   1.000
_cell.length_c   1.000
_cell.angle_alpha   90.00
_cell.angle_beta   90.00
_cell.angle_gamma   90.00
#
_symmetry.space_group_name_H-M   'P 1'
#
loop_
_entity.id
_entity.type
_entity.pdbx_description
1 polymer ?
#
loop_
_entity_poly.entity_id
_entity_poly.type
_entity_poly.pdbx_seq_one_letter_code
_entity_poly.pdbx_strand_id
1 'polypeptide(L)' 'SYIVKGVPKSRVGAKLVDDYLENITPEEEYSKLEPGFMAFQGYRNRGLGRPTKKERRTLDEFRDSAID' A
#
# COMPACT_ATOMS: atom_id res chain seq x y z
N SER A 1 7.61 9.95 -8.77
CA SER A 1 8.73 9.60 -9.67
C SER A 1 10.04 10.05 -9.06
N TYR A 2 11.16 9.41 -9.43
CA TYR A 2 12.49 9.70 -8.86
C TYR A 2 13.53 9.85 -9.97
N ILE A 3 14.50 10.73 -9.73
CA ILE A 3 15.68 10.89 -10.59
C ILE A 3 16.89 10.35 -9.83
N VAL A 4 17.65 9.45 -10.47
CA VAL A 4 18.88 8.89 -9.90
C VAL A 4 20.06 9.78 -10.30
N LYS A 5 20.73 10.37 -9.31
CA LYS A 5 21.93 11.21 -9.51
C LYS A 5 23.21 10.37 -9.58
N GLY A 6 23.21 9.21 -8.95
CA GLY A 6 24.35 8.30 -8.98
C GLY A 6 24.08 6.99 -8.25
N VAL A 7 25.03 6.05 -8.37
CA VAL A 7 24.96 4.75 -7.69
C VAL A 7 25.98 4.72 -6.57
N PRO A 8 25.58 4.45 -5.31
CA PRO A 8 26.51 4.35 -4.21
C PRO A 8 27.30 3.04 -4.26
N LYS A 9 28.55 3.07 -3.81
CA LYS A 9 29.44 1.89 -3.77
C LYS A 9 28.98 0.81 -2.78
N SER A 10 28.19 1.19 -1.78
CA SER A 10 27.64 0.32 -0.73
C SER A 10 26.35 0.91 -0.17
N ARG A 11 25.65 0.17 0.70
CA ARG A 11 24.48 0.69 1.42
C ARG A 11 24.85 1.96 2.21
N VAL A 12 24.07 3.01 2.05
CA VAL A 12 24.24 4.31 2.72
C VAL A 12 23.16 4.52 3.79
N GLY A 13 23.45 5.38 4.76
CA GLY A 13 22.48 5.80 5.78
C GLY A 13 21.40 6.71 5.21
N ALA A 14 20.23 6.76 5.85
CA ALA A 14 19.04 7.47 5.34
C ALA A 14 19.30 8.95 4.99
N LYS A 15 20.11 9.65 5.80
CA LYS A 15 20.44 11.07 5.58
C LYS A 15 21.26 11.33 4.31
N LEU A 16 22.00 10.34 3.81
CA LEU A 16 22.85 10.47 2.64
C LEU A 16 22.15 10.04 1.34
N VAL A 17 20.88 9.63 1.41
CA VAL A 17 20.13 9.16 0.24
C VAL A 17 19.84 10.32 -0.72
N ASP A 18 19.60 11.52 -0.18
CA ASP A 18 19.28 12.73 -0.96
C ASP A 18 20.41 13.15 -1.91
N ASP A 19 21.66 12.72 -1.62
CA ASP A 19 22.81 12.97 -2.49
C ASP A 19 22.76 12.14 -3.78
N TYR A 20 22.13 10.97 -3.75
CA TYR A 20 22.08 10.01 -4.86
C TYR A 20 20.73 9.97 -5.56
N LEU A 21 19.67 10.51 -4.96
CA LEU A 21 18.32 10.38 -5.45
C LEU A 21 17.52 11.64 -5.15
N GLU A 22 16.84 12.15 -6.16
CA GLU A 22 15.94 13.29 -6.04
C GLU A 22 14.49 12.85 -6.25
N ASN A 23 13.64 13.26 -5.31
CA ASN A 23 12.22 12.98 -5.35
C ASN A 23 11.49 14.08 -6.12
N ILE A 24 10.97 13.73 -7.30
CA ILE A 24 10.18 14.62 -8.16
C ILE A 24 8.71 14.21 -8.18
N THR A 25 8.26 13.44 -7.20
CA THR A 25 6.87 13.00 -7.12
C THR A 25 5.98 14.23 -6.93
N PRO A 26 4.98 14.44 -7.80
CA PRO A 26 4.08 15.58 -7.66
C PRO A 26 3.17 15.41 -6.44
N GLU A 27 2.71 16.53 -5.89
CA GLU A 27 1.89 16.58 -4.67
C GLU A 27 0.58 15.80 -4.81
N GLU A 28 -0.01 15.81 -6.01
CA GLU A 28 -1.23 15.07 -6.33
C GLU A 28 -1.13 13.55 -6.08
N GLU A 29 0.05 12.96 -6.29
CA GLU A 29 0.29 11.54 -6.02
C GLU A 29 0.39 11.26 -4.51
N TYR A 30 0.88 12.22 -3.73
CA TYR A 30 0.87 12.13 -2.27
C TYR A 30 -0.53 12.23 -1.70
N SER A 31 -1.39 13.05 -2.30
CA SER A 31 -2.80 13.14 -1.91
C SER A 31 -3.53 11.80 -2.06
N LYS A 32 -3.14 10.94 -3.02
CA LYS A 32 -3.72 9.58 -3.17
C LYS A 32 -3.33 8.62 -2.05
N LEU A 33 -2.21 8.87 -1.38
CA LEU A 33 -1.77 8.09 -0.21
C LEU A 33 -2.53 8.47 1.06
N GLU A 34 -3.32 9.55 1.04
CA GLU A 34 -4.07 9.95 2.22
C GLU A 34 -5.07 8.85 2.64
N PRO A 35 -5.11 8.52 3.94
CA PRO A 35 -5.89 7.40 4.45
C PRO A 35 -7.40 7.56 4.21
N GLY A 36 -7.89 8.79 3.98
CA GLY A 36 -9.28 9.05 3.61
C GLY A 36 -9.70 8.39 2.30
N PHE A 37 -8.78 8.26 1.32
CA PHE A 37 -9.03 7.53 0.08
C PHE A 37 -8.96 6.01 0.27
N MET A 38 -8.08 5.54 1.18
CA MET A 38 -7.99 4.12 1.57
C MET A 38 -9.07 3.67 2.56
N ALA A 39 -10.05 4.52 2.89
CA ALA A 39 -11.17 4.17 3.78
C ALA A 39 -12.10 3.09 3.20
N PHE A 40 -11.91 2.71 1.92
CA PHE A 40 -12.48 1.49 1.32
C PHE A 40 -11.68 0.21 1.68
N GLN A 41 -10.82 0.24 2.70
CA GLN A 41 -10.31 -0.98 3.35
C GLN A 41 -11.50 -1.73 3.94
N GLY A 42 -12.08 -2.64 3.15
CA GLY A 42 -13.32 -3.34 3.46
C GLY A 42 -13.35 -3.86 4.89
N TYR A 43 -14.37 -3.42 5.65
CA TYR A 43 -14.95 -3.87 6.93
C TYR A 43 -14.14 -4.72 7.93
N ARG A 44 -12.83 -4.86 7.79
CA ARG A 44 -11.99 -5.70 8.63
C ARG A 44 -11.06 -4.81 9.43
N ASN A 45 -11.42 -4.66 10.70
CA ASN A 45 -10.60 -4.03 11.70
C ASN A 45 -9.19 -4.61 11.72
N ARG A 46 -8.20 -3.74 11.86
CA ARG A 46 -6.79 -4.12 11.99
C ARG A 46 -6.62 -5.09 13.17
N GLY A 47 -5.92 -6.21 12.94
CA GLY A 47 -5.70 -7.24 13.96
C GLY A 47 -6.64 -8.45 13.90
N LEU A 48 -7.64 -8.48 12.99
CA LEU A 48 -8.56 -9.61 12.85
C LEU A 48 -7.95 -10.89 12.23
N GLY A 49 -6.66 -10.87 11.87
CA GLY A 49 -5.92 -12.06 11.43
C GLY A 49 -6.64 -12.88 10.34
N ARG A 50 -6.44 -14.19 10.37
CA ARG A 50 -7.12 -15.14 9.47
C ARG A 50 -8.64 -15.10 9.66
N PRO A 51 -9.45 -15.07 8.58
CA PRO A 51 -10.92 -15.14 8.65
C PRO A 51 -11.46 -16.24 9.54
N THR A 52 -12.43 -15.87 10.37
CA THR A 52 -13.23 -16.83 11.13
C THR A 52 -13.98 -17.74 10.16
N LYS A 53 -14.41 -18.92 10.63
CA LYS A 53 -15.14 -19.88 9.79
C LYS A 53 -16.45 -19.30 9.24
N LYS A 54 -17.11 -18.42 10.00
CA LYS A 54 -18.35 -17.74 9.59
C LYS A 54 -18.08 -16.74 8.46
N GLU A 55 -17.10 -15.85 8.65
CA GLU A 55 -16.69 -14.89 7.62
C GLU A 55 -16.29 -15.58 6.32
N ARG A 56 -15.52 -16.67 6.39
CA ARG A 56 -15.12 -17.43 5.21
C ARG A 56 -16.34 -17.98 4.46
N ARG A 57 -17.29 -18.60 5.16
CA ARG A 57 -18.51 -19.14 4.54
C ARG A 57 -19.33 -18.04 3.86
N THR A 58 -19.49 -16.88 4.50
CA THR A 58 -20.20 -15.75 3.91
C THR A 58 -19.48 -15.20 2.66
N LEU A 59 -18.14 -15.20 2.65
CA LEU A 59 -17.36 -14.82 1.47
C LEU A 59 -17.44 -15.86 0.35
N ASP A 60 -17.43 -17.14 0.69
CA ASP A 60 -17.59 -18.24 -0.26
C ASP A 60 -18.99 -18.17 -0.90
N GLU A 61 -20.05 -17.99 -0.10
CA GLU A 61 -21.43 -17.80 -0.58
C GLU A 61 -21.58 -16.57 -1.50
N PHE A 62 -20.98 -15.43 -1.11
CA PHE A 62 -20.99 -14.23 -1.95
C PHE A 62 -20.28 -14.47 -3.29
N ARG A 63 -19.12 -15.14 -3.27
CA ARG A 63 -18.35 -15.45 -4.48
C ARG A 63 -19.12 -16.36 -5.42
N ASP A 64 -19.78 -17.38 -4.90
CA ASP A 64 -20.56 -18.32 -5.71
C ASP A 64 -21.78 -17.62 -6.31
N SER A 65 -22.45 -16.74 -5.56
CA SER A 65 -23.61 -15.97 -6.05
C SER A 65 -23.30 -14.92 -7.13
N ALA A 66 -22.04 -14.48 -7.24
CA ALA A 66 -21.61 -13.47 -8.20
C ALA A 66 -21.13 -14.06 -9.54
N ILE A 67 -21.03 -15.39 -9.63
CA ILE A 67 -20.57 -16.13 -10.81
C ILE A 67 -21.74 -16.68 -11.64
N ASP A 68 -22.97 -16.65 -11.11
CA ASP A 68 -24.23 -16.98 -11.82
C ASP A 68 -24.88 -15.76 -12.50
#